data_AF-A0AA37FG37-F1
#
_entry.id   AF-A0AA37FG37-F1
#
_cell.length_a   1.000
_cell.length_b   1.000
_cell.length_c   1.000
_cell.angle_alpha   90.00
_cell.angle_beta   90.00
_cell.angle_gamma   90.00
#
_symmetry.space_group_name_H-M   'P 1'
#
loop_
_entity.id
_entity.type
_entity.pdbx_description
1 polymer ?
#
loop_
_entity_poly.entity_id
_entity_poly.type
_entity_poly.pdbx_seq_one_letter_code
_entity_poly.pdbx_strand_id
1 'polypeptide(L)' 'MAGSSTGTSRSCPLAAPSPGWWPAPDPENLTMKVKPSVKKICDKCRVIRRHGRVMIICDNPRHKQRQG' A
#
# COMPACT_ATOMS: atom_id res chain seq x y z
N MET A 1 50.41 40.41 -9.68
CA MET A 1 49.03 40.90 -9.40
C MET A 1 48.07 40.20 -10.35
N ALA A 2 47.47 39.11 -9.87
CA ALA A 2 46.26 38.40 -10.33
C ALA A 2 46.05 37.37 -9.21
N GLY A 3 45.06 37.44 -8.31
CA GLY A 3 43.64 37.69 -8.54
C GLY A 3 43.07 36.44 -9.22
N SER A 4 42.21 35.60 -8.64
CA SER A 4 41.43 35.67 -7.42
C SER A 4 40.95 34.25 -7.08
N SER A 5 40.77 34.03 -5.79
CA SER A 5 39.99 32.98 -5.14
C SER A 5 38.63 32.68 -5.77
N THR A 6 38.39 31.42 -6.09
CA THR A 6 37.11 30.66 -5.95
C THR A 6 37.50 29.17 -6.04
N GLY A 7 37.39 28.29 -5.05
CA GLY A 7 36.35 28.18 -4.04
C GLY A 7 35.18 27.37 -4.59
N THR A 8 35.29 26.05 -4.67
CA THR A 8 34.16 25.11 -4.54
C THR A 8 34.73 23.74 -4.16
N SER A 9 34.95 23.57 -2.87
CA SER A 9 35.12 22.29 -2.21
C SER A 9 33.97 21.35 -2.60
N ARG A 10 34.31 20.25 -3.28
CA ARG A 10 33.39 19.12 -3.51
C ARG A 10 33.21 18.36 -2.20
N SER A 11 32.44 18.92 -1.30
CA SER A 11 31.94 18.24 -0.11
C SER A 11 30.44 18.06 -0.32
N CYS A 12 30.06 17.00 -1.05
CA CYS A 12 28.71 16.45 -0.93
C CYS A 12 28.67 15.72 0.42
N PRO A 13 27.96 16.23 1.45
CA PRO A 13 27.74 15.43 2.63
C PRO A 13 26.77 14.31 2.23
N LEU A 14 27.27 13.07 2.19
CA LEU A 14 26.44 11.86 2.22
C LEU A 14 25.76 11.76 3.60
N ALA A 15 24.86 12.69 3.89
CA ALA A 15 23.98 12.63 5.04
C ALA A 15 22.57 12.26 4.55
N ALA A 16 22.40 10.99 4.18
CA ALA A 16 21.09 10.37 4.16
C ALA A 16 20.91 9.66 5.52
N PRO A 17 19.87 10.00 6.31
CA PRO A 17 19.68 9.49 7.65
C PRO A 17 19.27 8.02 7.65
N SER A 18 19.92 7.22 8.49
CA SER A 18 19.34 5.98 9.00
C SER A 18 18.29 6.30 10.05
N PRO A 19 17.07 5.76 9.92
CA PRO A 19 16.35 5.30 11.10
C PRO A 19 15.85 3.86 10.92
N GLY A 20 15.89 3.12 12.03
CA GLY A 20 15.62 1.69 12.14
C GLY A 20 14.28 1.23 11.60
N TRP A 21 14.26 -0.07 11.36
CA TRP A 21 13.20 -0.87 10.75
C TRP A 21 11.86 -0.63 11.45
N TRP A 22 11.08 0.22 10.81
CA TRP A 22 9.73 0.65 11.13
C TRP A 22 8.83 -0.60 11.21
N PRO A 23 8.08 -0.82 12.31
CA PRO A 23 7.01 -1.79 12.28
C PRO A 23 6.02 -1.38 11.19
N ALA A 24 5.82 -2.30 10.23
CA ALA A 24 4.91 -2.13 9.13
C ALA A 24 3.49 -1.82 9.64
N PRO A 25 2.72 -0.94 8.97
CA PRO A 25 1.41 -0.49 9.45
C PRO A 25 0.43 -1.66 9.60
N ASP A 26 -0.16 -1.81 10.78
CA ASP A 26 -1.24 -2.76 11.05
C ASP A 26 -2.50 -2.37 10.25
N PRO A 27 -2.96 -3.20 9.29
CA PRO A 27 -4.03 -2.87 8.35
C PRO A 27 -5.40 -3.24 8.92
N GLU A 28 -5.75 -2.69 10.07
CA GLU A 28 -7.07 -2.87 10.65
C GLU A 28 -8.09 -2.01 9.90
N ASN A 29 -8.57 -2.59 8.79
CA ASN A 29 -9.91 -2.37 8.23
C ASN A 29 -10.15 -1.06 7.46
N LEU A 30 -9.83 -1.05 6.15
CA LEU A 30 -10.46 -0.11 5.20
C LEU A 30 -10.82 -0.78 3.84
N THR A 31 -12.04 -1.30 3.78
CA THR A 31 -13.05 -1.13 2.69
C THR A 31 -12.93 -1.73 1.28
N MET A 32 -12.14 -2.79 1.01
CA MET A 32 -12.44 -3.90 0.05
C MET A 32 -11.15 -4.67 -0.26
N LYS A 33 -11.10 -5.95 0.07
CA LYS A 33 -9.90 -6.79 -0.17
C LYS A 33 -9.91 -7.32 -1.61
N VAL A 34 -8.91 -6.97 -2.40
CA VAL A 34 -8.69 -7.54 -3.74
C VAL A 34 -7.89 -8.83 -3.58
N LYS A 35 -8.47 -9.97 -4.00
CA LYS A 35 -7.91 -11.31 -3.79
C LYS A 35 -8.07 -12.11 -5.09
N PRO A 36 -7.06 -12.89 -5.50
CA PRO A 36 -7.15 -13.70 -6.73
C PRO A 36 -8.20 -14.81 -6.62
N SER A 37 -8.40 -15.34 -5.41
CA SER A 37 -9.45 -16.31 -5.10
C SER A 37 -10.48 -15.72 -4.16
N VAL A 38 -11.74 -15.69 -4.60
CA VAL A 38 -12.89 -15.24 -3.83
C VAL A 38 -13.67 -16.45 -3.33
N LYS A 39 -13.66 -16.66 -2.01
CA LYS A 39 -14.42 -17.70 -1.30
C LYS A 39 -15.36 -17.06 -0.29
N LYS A 40 -16.54 -17.66 -0.09
CA LYS A 40 -17.47 -17.27 0.96
C LYS A 40 -16.85 -17.57 2.33
N ILE A 41 -16.91 -16.60 3.24
CA ILE A 41 -16.38 -16.72 4.62
C ILE A 41 -17.54 -16.98 5.60
N CYS A 42 -18.76 -16.61 5.23
CA CYS A 42 -19.95 -16.61 6.07
C CYS A 42 -21.20 -17.01 5.26
N ASP A 43 -22.28 -17.41 5.94
CA ASP A 43 -23.52 -17.82 5.28
C ASP A 43 -24.24 -16.66 4.57
N LYS A 44 -24.05 -15.45 5.09
CA LYS A 44 -24.59 -14.20 4.50
C LYS A 44 -23.78 -13.70 3.30
N CYS A 45 -22.61 -14.29 3.03
CA CYS A 45 -21.69 -13.82 2.02
C CYS A 45 -22.18 -14.29 0.64
N ARG A 46 -22.54 -13.35 -0.23
CA ARG A 46 -23.05 -13.65 -1.58
C ARG A 46 -22.01 -13.33 -2.64
N VAL A 47 -21.80 -14.29 -3.54
CA VAL A 47 -20.94 -14.12 -4.72
C VAL A 47 -21.79 -13.52 -5.83
N ILE A 48 -21.41 -12.34 -6.30
CA ILE A 48 -22.12 -11.59 -7.34
C ILE A 48 -21.16 -11.34 -8.50
N ARG A 49 -21.66 -11.54 -9.72
CA ARG A 49 -20.94 -11.21 -10.96
C ARG A 49 -21.55 -9.92 -11.52
N ARG A 50 -20.82 -8.81 -11.47
CA ARG A 50 -21.24 -7.52 -12.06
C ARG A 50 -20.08 -6.86 -12.80
N HIS A 51 -20.36 -6.21 -13.92
CA HIS A 51 -19.35 -5.58 -14.80
C HIS A 51 -18.20 -6.52 -15.20
N GLY A 52 -18.52 -7.79 -15.49
CA GLY A 52 -17.53 -8.81 -15.86
C GLY A 52 -16.59 -9.25 -14.72
N ARG A 53 -16.82 -8.82 -13.47
CA ARG A 53 -15.98 -9.14 -12.30
C ARG A 53 -16.78 -9.85 -11.22
N VAL A 54 -16.12 -10.77 -10.51
CA VAL A 54 -16.70 -11.51 -9.38
C VAL A 54 -16.37 -10.79 -8.07
N MET A 55 -17.38 -10.51 -7.24
CA MET A 55 -17.22 -9.84 -5.95
C MET A 55 -18.08 -10.50 -4.87
N ILE A 56 -17.65 -10.34 -3.62
CA ILE A 56 -18.40 -10.79 -2.44
C ILE A 56 -19.00 -9.58 -1.75
N ILE A 57 -20.32 -9.63 -1.55
CA ILE A 57 -21.07 -8.67 -0.74
C ILE A 57 -21.55 -9.40 0.51
N CYS A 58 -21.45 -8.71 1.64
CA CYS A 58 -21.90 -9.15 2.96
C CYS A 58 -22.26 -7.89 3.76
N ASP A 59 -23.14 -8.02 4.74
CA ASP A 59 -23.44 -6.95 5.70
C ASP A 59 -22.18 -6.53 6.48
N ASN A 60 -21.27 -7.48 6.75
CA ASN A 60 -19.99 -7.18 7.37
C ASN A 60 -18.97 -6.71 6.29
N PRO A 61 -18.43 -5.48 6.39
CA PRO A 61 -17.46 -4.95 5.43
C PRO A 61 -16.15 -5.77 5.40
N ARG A 62 -15.82 -6.52 6.45
CA ARG A 62 -14.62 -7.39 6.50
C ARG A 62 -14.63 -8.49 5.44
N HIS A 63 -15.81 -8.93 5.00
CA HIS A 63 -15.95 -9.98 4.00
C HIS A 63 -16.05 -9.46 2.56
N LYS A 64 -16.10 -8.13 2.37
CA LYS A 64 -16.21 -7.51 1.06
C LYS A 64 -14.92 -7.72 0.27
N GLN A 65 -15.03 -8.47 -0.83
CA GLN A 65 -13.89 -8.90 -1.63
C GLN A 65 -14.15 -8.71 -3.12
N ARG A 66 -13.08 -8.52 -3.90
CA ARG A 66 -13.13 -8.46 -5.37
C ARG A 66 -12.09 -9.38 -5.98
N GLN A 67 -12.50 -10.11 -7.03
CA GLN A 67 -11.60 -10.86 -7.89
C GLN A 67 -10.90 -9.90 -8.85
N GLY A 68 -9.57 -9.87 -8.79
CA GLY A 68 -8.69 -9.01 -9.58
C GLY A 68 -7.36 -8.84 -8.88
#